data_AF-A0A183GTH4-F1
#
_entry.id   AF-A0A183GTH4-F1
#
_cell.length_a   1.000
_cell.length_b   1.000
_cell.length_c   1.000
_cell.angle_alpha   90.00
_cell.angle_beta   90.00
_cell.angle_gamma   90.00
#
_symmetry.space_group_name_H-M   'P 1'
#
loop_
_entity.id
_entity.type
_entity.pdbx_description
1 polymer ?
#
loop_
_entity_poly.entity_id
_entity_poly.type
_entity_poly.pdbx_seq_one_letter_code
_entity_poly.pdbx_strand_id
1 'polypeptide(L)'
;MAMRVRLCGSCWSFFMAVNGDLIISFVVSSDDELAHAALFRWMLERNKANMILQSKSPFVEQFLTHEISTGRGQRYLDLLWRFYEKTGNYDKAATLLSRLADNENDEISLSQRFAYLSHAIICAQSATDPKTKAMIQDLRDKVEVAHIQLAIK
;
A
#
# COMPACT_ATOMS: atom_id res chain seq x y z
N MET A 1 29.44 12.68 6.28
CA MET A 1 29.71 13.31 4.98
C MET A 1 28.66 12.77 4.01
N ALA A 2 27.51 13.43 3.92
CA ALA A 2 26.35 12.94 3.16
C ALA A 2 26.58 13.21 1.67
N MET A 3 26.80 12.15 0.89
CA MET A 3 26.82 12.24 -0.57
C MET A 3 25.40 12.54 -1.05
N ARG A 4 25.16 13.81 -1.40
CA ARG A 4 23.92 14.27 -2.03
C ARG A 4 23.91 13.78 -3.47
N VAL A 5 23.47 12.55 -3.67
CA VAL A 5 23.31 11.96 -4.99
C VAL A 5 22.05 12.57 -5.64
N ARG A 6 22.21 13.72 -6.30
CA ARG A 6 21.27 14.14 -7.36
C ARG A 6 21.55 13.27 -8.58
N LEU A 7 21.08 12.03 -8.58
CA LEU A 7 20.97 11.30 -9.83
C LEU A 7 19.83 11.94 -10.62
N CYS A 8 20.19 12.61 -11.71
CA CYS A 8 19.25 13.00 -12.75
C CYS A 8 18.43 11.76 -13.15
N GLY A 9 17.10 11.85 -13.22
CA GLY A 9 16.20 10.69 -13.38
C GLY A 9 16.59 9.74 -14.52
N SER A 10 17.25 10.25 -15.56
CA SER A 10 17.75 9.47 -16.69
C SER A 10 19.01 8.62 -16.38
N CYS A 11 19.92 9.07 -15.51
CA CYS A 11 21.12 8.30 -15.13
C CYS A 11 20.79 7.12 -14.22
N TRP A 12 19.78 7.26 -13.36
CA TRP A 12 19.35 6.18 -12.48
C TRP A 12 18.73 5.03 -13.27
N SER A 13 17.81 5.35 -14.19
CA SER A 13 17.15 4.35 -15.03
C SER A 13 18.13 3.57 -15.90
N PHE A 14 19.22 4.22 -16.35
CA PHE A 14 20.30 3.56 -17.09
C PHE A 14 21.16 2.65 -16.18
N PHE A 15 21.55 3.12 -14.98
CA PHE A 15 22.37 2.33 -14.05
C PHE A 15 21.66 1.08 -13.52
N MET A 16 20.34 1.16 -13.27
CA MET A 16 19.53 0.01 -12.82
C MET A 16 19.15 -0.98 -13.94
N ALA A 17 19.30 -0.61 -15.21
CA ALA A 17 18.95 -1.49 -16.33
C ALA A 17 19.98 -2.60 -16.58
N VAL A 18 21.25 -2.39 -16.20
CA VAL A 18 22.36 -3.28 -16.59
C VAL A 18 22.58 -4.42 -15.58
N ASN A 19 22.24 -4.25 -14.29
CA ASN A 19 22.41 -5.26 -13.24
C ASN A 19 21.36 -5.14 -12.12
N GLY A 20 20.09 -5.37 -12.44
CA GLY A 20 18.97 -5.15 -11.50
C GLY A 20 19.08 -5.93 -10.18
N ASP A 21 19.47 -7.21 -10.22
CA ASP A 21 19.49 -8.07 -9.03
C ASP A 21 20.60 -7.70 -8.03
N LEU A 22 21.78 -7.35 -8.55
CA LEU A 22 22.89 -6.88 -7.73
C LEU A 22 22.52 -5.57 -7.01
N ILE A 23 21.87 -4.64 -7.72
CA ILE A 23 21.47 -3.36 -7.13
C ILE A 23 20.37 -3.56 -6.09
N ILE A 24 19.41 -4.46 -6.33
CA ILE A 24 18.40 -4.82 -5.33
C ILE A 24 19.07 -5.35 -4.07
N SER A 25 19.99 -6.32 -4.19
CA SER A 25 20.68 -6.88 -3.03
C SER A 25 21.49 -5.83 -2.26
N PHE A 26 22.16 -4.93 -2.96
CA PHE A 26 22.96 -3.88 -2.36
C PHE A 26 22.10 -2.86 -1.60
N VAL A 27 21.02 -2.37 -2.22
CA VAL A 27 20.11 -1.42 -1.58
C VAL A 27 19.40 -2.05 -0.40
N VAL A 28 18.92 -3.29 -0.51
CA VAL A 28 18.26 -4.01 0.60
C VAL A 28 19.21 -4.23 1.79
N SER A 29 20.52 -4.32 1.54
CA SER A 29 21.53 -4.40 2.61
C SER A 29 21.95 -3.04 3.19
N SER A 30 21.57 -1.94 2.53
CA SER A 30 21.87 -0.58 2.97
C SER A 30 20.86 -0.10 4.01
N ASP A 31 21.17 0.97 4.73
CA ASP A 31 20.26 1.66 5.65
C ASP A 31 19.87 3.06 5.12
N ASP A 32 20.08 3.29 3.83
CA ASP A 32 19.76 4.56 3.18
C ASP A 32 18.29 4.57 2.72
N GLU A 33 17.48 5.40 3.40
CA GLU A 33 16.06 5.60 3.10
C GLU A 33 15.83 6.08 1.66
N LEU A 34 16.68 6.99 1.15
CA LEU A 34 16.52 7.57 -0.19
C LEU A 34 16.85 6.53 -1.27
N ALA A 35 17.84 5.67 -1.01
CA ALA A 35 18.16 4.56 -1.91
C ALA A 35 16.99 3.56 -2.00
N HIS A 36 16.37 3.22 -0.87
CA HIS A 36 15.17 2.38 -0.82
C HIS A 36 13.98 3.01 -1.54
N ALA A 37 13.68 4.27 -1.24
CA ALA A 37 12.55 4.99 -1.83
C ALA A 37 12.60 4.97 -3.36
N ALA A 38 13.78 5.19 -3.93
CA ALA A 38 13.93 5.20 -5.37
C ALA A 38 13.99 3.80 -6.00
N LEU A 39 14.55 2.80 -5.29
CA LEU A 39 14.40 1.41 -5.71
C LEU A 39 12.92 1.01 -5.76
N PHE A 40 12.13 1.38 -4.76
CA PHE A 40 10.69 1.12 -4.74
C PHE A 40 9.97 1.81 -5.88
N ARG A 41 10.25 3.09 -6.15
CA ARG A 41 9.69 3.81 -7.33
C ARG A 41 10.01 3.07 -8.63
N TRP A 42 11.26 2.72 -8.85
CA TRP A 42 11.69 1.99 -10.04
C TRP A 42 11.03 0.61 -10.16
N MET A 43 10.86 -0.11 -9.05
CA MET A 43 10.13 -1.38 -9.04
C MET A 43 8.66 -1.21 -9.39
N LEU A 44 8.00 -0.14 -8.92
CA LEU A 44 6.60 0.16 -9.25
C LEU A 44 6.42 0.52 -10.72
N GLU A 45 7.32 1.29 -11.31
CA GLU A 45 7.34 1.61 -12.74
C GLU A 45 7.42 0.35 -13.60
N ARG A 46 8.08 -0.71 -13.11
CA ARG A 46 8.22 -2.01 -13.80
C ARG A 46 7.21 -3.07 -13.38
N ASN A 47 6.13 -2.68 -12.70
CA ASN A 47 5.10 -3.59 -12.19
C ASN A 47 5.61 -4.71 -11.26
N LYS A 48 6.73 -4.47 -10.56
CA LYS A 48 7.32 -5.40 -9.58
C LYS A 48 6.79 -5.16 -8.15
N ALA A 49 5.54 -4.74 -8.02
CA ALA A 49 4.92 -4.43 -6.71
C ALA A 49 4.93 -5.63 -5.75
N ASN A 50 4.82 -6.86 -6.27
CA ASN A 50 4.90 -8.08 -5.48
C ASN A 50 6.25 -8.24 -4.77
N MET A 51 7.35 -7.77 -5.36
CA MET A 51 8.67 -7.83 -4.71
C MET A 51 8.76 -6.85 -3.54
N ILE A 52 8.09 -5.69 -3.64
CA ILE A 52 7.99 -4.72 -2.54
C ILE A 52 7.23 -5.34 -1.37
N LEU A 53 6.11 -6.02 -1.64
CA LEU A 53 5.31 -6.72 -0.63
C LEU A 53 6.06 -7.87 0.06
N GLN A 54 7.01 -8.49 -0.62
CA GLN A 54 7.86 -9.55 -0.05
C GLN A 54 9.10 -8.99 0.66
N SER A 55 9.42 -7.71 0.45
CA SER A 55 10.59 -7.10 1.07
C SER A 55 10.38 -6.92 2.57
N LYS A 56 11.42 -7.20 3.35
CA LYS A 56 11.44 -6.98 4.81
C LYS A 56 12.02 -5.61 5.17
N SER A 57 12.07 -4.69 4.21
CA SER A 57 12.66 -3.38 4.42
C SER A 57 11.77 -2.54 5.35
N PRO A 58 12.32 -1.92 6.40
CA PRO A 58 11.54 -1.08 7.32
C PRO A 58 11.02 0.21 6.66
N PHE A 59 11.58 0.59 5.50
CA PHE A 59 11.27 1.84 4.82
C PHE A 59 10.03 1.77 3.92
N VAL A 60 9.42 0.59 3.73
CA VAL A 60 8.28 0.42 2.83
C VAL A 60 7.07 1.24 3.28
N GLU A 61 6.70 1.17 4.56
CA GLU A 61 5.54 1.89 5.10
C GLU A 61 5.71 3.40 4.97
N GLN A 62 6.89 3.92 5.33
CA GLN A 62 7.22 5.34 5.24
C GLN A 62 7.22 5.82 3.79
N PHE A 63 7.82 5.06 2.88
CA PHE A 63 7.81 5.35 1.45
C PHE A 63 6.39 5.43 0.92
N LEU A 64 5.56 4.40 1.12
CA LEU A 64 4.19 4.38 0.60
C LEU A 64 3.34 5.52 1.17
N THR A 65 3.46 5.80 2.46
CA THR A 65 2.73 6.90 3.12
C THR A 65 3.13 8.26 2.55
N HIS A 66 4.42 8.47 2.30
CA HIS A 66 4.92 9.68 1.66
C HIS A 66 4.40 9.83 0.22
N GLU A 67 4.38 8.76 -0.55
CA GLU A 67 3.88 8.79 -1.93
C GLU A 67 2.39 9.15 -1.97
N ILE A 68 1.59 8.58 -1.06
CA ILE A 68 0.16 8.91 -0.89
C ILE A 68 -0.03 10.38 -0.53
N SER A 69 0.74 10.91 0.43
CA SER A 69 0.60 12.31 0.85
C SER A 69 1.04 13.31 -0.23
N THR A 70 1.91 12.90 -1.16
CA THR A 70 2.26 13.70 -2.35
C THR A 70 1.18 13.70 -3.44
N GLY A 71 0.01 13.10 -3.16
CA GLY A 71 -1.12 13.05 -4.08
C GLY A 71 -1.03 11.92 -5.11
N ARG A 72 -0.14 10.94 -4.92
CA ARG A 72 -0.09 9.76 -5.80
C ARG A 72 -1.24 8.83 -5.43
N GLY A 73 -2.06 8.51 -6.43
CA GLY A 73 -3.43 8.03 -6.25
C GLY A 73 -3.61 6.61 -5.68
N GLN A 74 -4.82 6.08 -5.89
CA GLN A 74 -5.37 4.82 -5.35
C GLN A 74 -4.39 3.64 -5.35
N ARG A 75 -3.54 3.53 -6.38
CA ARG A 75 -2.56 2.43 -6.53
C ARG A 75 -1.62 2.27 -5.34
N TYR A 76 -1.19 3.36 -4.70
CA TYR A 76 -0.30 3.30 -3.54
C TYR A 76 -1.04 2.90 -2.26
N LEU A 77 -2.28 3.37 -2.11
CA LEU A 77 -3.17 2.94 -1.02
C LEU A 77 -3.47 1.43 -1.13
N ASP A 78 -3.74 0.95 -2.34
CA ASP A 78 -3.97 -0.48 -2.61
C ASP A 78 -2.75 -1.33 -2.27
N LEU A 79 -1.55 -0.81 -2.53
CA LEU A 79 -0.31 -1.50 -2.19
C LEU A 79 -0.07 -1.50 -0.67
N LEU A 80 -0.41 -0.40 0.01
CA LEU A 80 -0.17 -0.23 1.44
C LEU A 80 -1.03 -1.18 2.29
N TRP A 81 -2.33 -1.34 2.00
CA TRP A 81 -3.14 -2.28 2.78
C TRP A 81 -2.70 -3.73 2.55
N ARG A 82 -2.28 -4.09 1.33
CA ARG A 82 -1.71 -5.41 1.02
C ARG A 82 -0.41 -5.65 1.76
N PHE A 83 0.42 -4.62 1.90
CA PHE A 83 1.63 -4.69 2.71
C PHE A 83 1.31 -5.00 4.17
N TYR A 84 0.34 -4.29 4.76
CA TYR A 84 -0.10 -4.55 6.14
C TYR A 84 -0.66 -5.96 6.33
N GLU A 85 -1.44 -6.47 5.38
CA GLU A 85 -1.91 -7.86 5.41
C GLU A 85 -0.74 -8.85 5.42
N LYS A 86 0.27 -8.64 4.56
CA LYS A 86 1.45 -9.51 4.48
C LYS A 86 2.33 -9.45 5.72
N THR A 87 2.40 -8.31 6.39
CA THR A 87 3.20 -8.15 7.62
C THR A 87 2.43 -8.56 8.88
N GLY A 88 1.14 -8.91 8.77
CA GLY A 88 0.28 -9.28 9.90
C GLY A 88 -0.30 -8.09 10.69
N ASN A 89 -0.18 -6.86 10.16
CA ASN A 89 -0.71 -5.65 10.78
C ASN A 89 -2.18 -5.43 10.37
N TYR A 90 -3.05 -6.38 10.73
CA TYR A 90 -4.44 -6.40 10.25
C TYR A 90 -5.30 -5.24 10.75
N ASP A 91 -4.98 -4.68 11.91
CA ASP A 91 -5.60 -3.48 12.48
C ASP A 91 -5.40 -2.25 11.58
N LYS A 92 -4.15 -2.03 11.13
CA LYS A 92 -3.82 -0.97 10.18
C LYS A 92 -4.48 -1.20 8.83
N ALA A 93 -4.48 -2.44 8.34
CA ALA A 93 -5.12 -2.80 7.07
C ALA A 93 -6.63 -2.52 7.10
N ALA A 94 -7.33 -2.99 8.14
CA ALA A 94 -8.77 -2.80 8.30
C ALA A 94 -9.14 -1.31 8.37
N THR A 95 -8.38 -0.53 9.15
CA THR A 95 -8.59 0.92 9.27
C THR A 95 -8.40 1.64 7.93
N LEU A 96 -7.36 1.27 7.19
CA LEU A 96 -7.07 1.86 5.87
C LEU A 96 -8.16 1.51 4.85
N LEU A 97 -8.60 0.25 4.80
CA LEU A 97 -9.67 -0.21 3.92
C LEU A 97 -11.02 0.44 4.24
N SER A 98 -11.35 0.62 5.53
CA SER A 98 -12.54 1.35 5.96
C SER A 98 -12.55 2.79 5.43
N ARG A 99 -11.42 3.51 5.59
CA ARG A 99 -11.27 4.87 5.03
C ARG A 99 -11.34 4.91 3.51
N LEU A 100 -10.82 3.88 2.83
CA LEU A 100 -10.91 3.78 1.36
C LEU A 100 -12.35 3.60 0.88
N ALA A 101 -13.16 2.84 1.61
CA ALA A 101 -14.56 2.66 1.28
C ALA A 101 -15.40 3.92 1.54
N ASP A 102 -15.06 4.68 2.59
CA ASP A 102 -15.75 5.93 2.95
C ASP A 102 -15.33 7.13 2.09
N ASN A 103 -14.19 7.04 1.37
CA ASN A 103 -13.72 8.13 0.50
C ASN A 103 -14.73 8.44 -0.61
N GLU A 104 -15.09 9.71 -0.74
CA GLU A 104 -16.02 10.23 -1.75
C GLU A 104 -15.38 10.38 -3.15
N ASN A 105 -14.21 9.77 -3.39
CA ASN A 105 -13.57 9.82 -4.70
C ASN A 105 -14.45 9.11 -5.75
N ASP A 106 -14.85 9.85 -6.79
CA ASP A 106 -15.66 9.36 -7.91
C ASP A 106 -14.95 8.29 -8.75
N GLU A 107 -13.63 8.18 -8.65
CA GLU A 107 -12.85 7.12 -9.31
C GLU A 107 -13.12 5.72 -8.71
N ILE A 108 -13.64 5.64 -7.48
CA ILE A 108 -13.90 4.37 -6.79
C ILE A 108 -15.35 3.95 -6.99
N SER A 109 -15.55 2.93 -7.81
CA SER A 109 -16.86 2.33 -8.06
C SER A 109 -17.48 1.70 -6.80
N LEU A 110 -18.82 1.61 -6.76
CA LEU A 110 -19.54 0.97 -5.65
C LEU A 110 -19.09 -0.50 -5.43
N SER A 111 -18.79 -1.23 -6.51
CA SER A 111 -18.30 -2.61 -6.41
C SER A 111 -16.90 -2.68 -5.78
N GLN A 112 -16.02 -1.71 -6.07
CA GLN A 112 -14.73 -1.60 -5.39
C GLN A 112 -14.88 -1.23 -3.91
N ARG A 113 -15.79 -0.30 -3.57
CA ARG A 113 -16.08 0.03 -2.16
C ARG A 113 -16.60 -1.19 -1.40
N PHE A 114 -17.52 -1.95 -2.00
CA PHE A 114 -18.00 -3.22 -1.44
C PHE A 114 -16.86 -4.23 -1.21
N ALA A 115 -15.93 -4.35 -2.18
CA ALA A 115 -14.75 -5.20 -2.03
C ALA A 115 -13.84 -4.73 -0.88
N TYR A 116 -13.60 -3.42 -0.75
CA TYR A 116 -12.81 -2.86 0.36
C TYR A 116 -13.46 -3.12 1.71
N LEU A 117 -14.76 -2.90 1.85
CA LEU A 117 -15.48 -3.17 3.10
C LEU A 117 -15.44 -4.66 3.47
N SER A 118 -15.65 -5.55 2.49
CA SER A 118 -15.57 -6.99 2.68
C SER A 118 -14.18 -7.43 3.16
N HIS A 119 -13.13 -6.88 2.55
CA HIS A 119 -11.75 -7.17 2.94
C HIS A 119 -11.40 -6.55 4.30
N ALA A 120 -11.93 -5.36 4.62
CA ALA A 120 -11.75 -4.72 5.92
C ALA A 120 -12.30 -5.60 7.05
N ILE A 121 -13.45 -6.26 6.84
CA ILE A 121 -14.02 -7.20 7.82
C ILE A 121 -13.07 -8.39 8.04
N ILE A 122 -12.52 -8.97 6.98
CA ILE A 122 -11.57 -10.11 7.07
C ILE A 122 -10.33 -9.70 7.88
N CYS A 123 -9.77 -8.53 7.61
CA CYS A 123 -8.65 -8.01 8.38
C CYS A 123 -9.04 -7.72 9.83
N ALA A 124 -10.18 -7.07 10.07
CA ALA A 124 -10.64 -6.72 11.41
C ALA A 124 -10.91 -7.95 12.29
N GLN A 125 -11.42 -9.04 11.70
CA GLN A 125 -11.58 -10.33 12.38
C GLN A 125 -10.25 -10.98 12.74
N SER A 126 -9.23 -10.79 11.90
CA SER A 126 -7.87 -11.31 12.10
C SER A 126 -7.05 -10.45 13.07
N ALA A 127 -7.49 -9.23 13.37
CA ALA A 127 -6.84 -8.33 14.30
C ALA A 127 -7.04 -8.76 15.76
N THR A 128 -6.01 -8.56 16.58
CA THR A 128 -6.06 -8.87 18.01
C THR A 128 -6.64 -7.72 18.84
N ASP A 129 -6.57 -6.48 18.32
CA ASP A 129 -6.95 -5.26 19.02
C ASP A 129 -8.49 -5.14 19.25
N PRO A 130 -8.95 -4.92 20.49
CA PRO A 130 -10.38 -4.82 20.81
C PRO A 130 -11.09 -3.64 20.15
N LYS A 131 -10.40 -2.51 19.91
CA LYS A 131 -10.99 -1.36 19.22
C LYS A 131 -11.33 -1.70 17.77
N THR A 132 -10.45 -2.45 17.10
CA THR A 132 -10.70 -2.96 15.75
C THR A 132 -11.90 -3.91 15.72
N LYS A 133 -12.11 -4.71 16.77
CA LYS A 133 -13.30 -5.59 16.86
C LYS A 133 -14.62 -4.81 16.98
N ALA A 134 -14.62 -3.67 17.67
CA ALA A 134 -15.80 -2.80 17.73
C ALA A 134 -16.19 -2.23 16.35
N MET A 135 -15.21 -2.03 15.46
CA MET A 135 -15.42 -1.56 14.09
C MET A 135 -16.11 -2.59 13.18
N ILE A 136 -16.12 -3.89 13.55
CA ILE A 136 -16.67 -4.96 12.70
C ILE A 136 -18.17 -4.75 12.45
N GLN A 137 -18.94 -4.29 13.45
CA GLN A 137 -20.38 -4.10 13.26
C GLN A 137 -20.67 -2.96 12.28
N ASP A 138 -19.99 -1.82 12.43
CA ASP A 138 -20.09 -0.69 11.48
C ASP A 138 -19.76 -1.13 10.04
N LEU A 139 -18.68 -1.90 9.87
CA LEU A 139 -18.31 -2.42 8.56
C LEU A 139 -19.38 -3.36 7.98
N ARG A 140 -20.01 -4.21 8.80
CA ARG A 140 -21.08 -5.11 8.35
C ARG A 140 -22.31 -4.34 7.88
N ASP A 141 -22.72 -3.33 8.64
CA ASP A 141 -23.86 -2.48 8.29
C ASP A 141 -23.60 -1.77 6.95
N LYS A 142 -22.38 -1.27 6.74
CA LYS A 142 -21.95 -0.66 5.46
C LYS A 142 -21.93 -1.65 4.29
N VAL A 143 -21.47 -2.89 4.51
CA VAL A 143 -21.49 -3.94 3.48
C VAL A 143 -22.92 -4.26 3.06
N GLU A 144 -23.86 -4.34 4.00
CA GLU A 144 -25.26 -4.62 3.71
C GLU A 144 -25.88 -3.51 2.84
N VAL A 145 -25.66 -2.24 3.19
CA VAL A 145 -26.11 -1.10 2.38
C VAL A 145 -25.50 -1.14 0.99
N ALA A 146 -24.18 -1.34 0.89
CA ALA A 146 -23.49 -1.42 -0.40
C ALA A 146 -24.00 -2.59 -1.26
N HIS A 147 -24.33 -3.74 -0.64
CA HIS A 147 -24.88 -4.89 -1.33
C HIS A 147 -26.27 -4.61 -1.92
N ILE A 148 -27.15 -3.99 -1.14
CA ILE A 148 -28.49 -3.59 -1.61
C ILE A 148 -28.37 -2.59 -2.76
N GLN A 149 -27.49 -1.58 -2.62
CA GLN A 149 -27.26 -0.59 -3.67
C GLN A 149 -26.74 -1.22 -4.96
N LEU A 150 -25.91 -2.27 -4.88
CA LEU A 150 -25.44 -3.03 -6.04
C LEU A 150 -26.55 -3.82 -6.73
N ALA A 151 -27.52 -4.33 -5.97
CA ALA A 151 -28.62 -5.14 -6.52
C ALA A 151 -29.69 -4.30 -7.25
N ILE A 152 -29.81 -3.01 -6.91
CA ILE A 152 -30.80 -2.09 -7.48
C ILE A 152 -30.24 -1.35 -8.72
N LYS A 153 -28.91 -1.35 -8.89
CA LYS A 153 -28.20 -0.64 -9.95
C LYS A 153 -28.06 -1.49 -11.22
#